data_AF-A0A970JKD1-F1
#
_entry.id   AF-A0A970JKD1-F1
#
_cell.length_a   1.000
_cell.length_b   1.000
_cell.length_c   1.000
_cell.angle_alpha   90.00
_cell.angle_beta   90.00
_cell.angle_gamma   90.00
#
_symmetry.space_group_name_H-M   'P 1'
#
loop_
_entity.id
_entity.type
_entity.pdbx_description
1 polymer ?
#
loop_
_entity_poly.entity_id
_entity_poly.type
_entity_poly.pdbx_seq_one_letter_code
_entity_poly.pdbx_strand_id
1 'polypeptide(L)'
;MRKGSTELVFILDRSGSMGGLEKDTIGGFNSMLEKQKAVDGECLITTVLFDNNYELLHDRIDIRAVRPMTENEYRVGGSTALLDAIGRTIHKIGNAQKNTADEYRAEKVMFVI
;
A
#
# COMPACT_ATOMS: atom_id res chain seq x y z
N MET A 1 -6.00 1.84 -21.51
CA MET A 1 -5.49 1.06 -20.36
C MET A 1 -4.34 0.22 -20.84
N ARG A 2 -3.21 0.18 -20.11
CA ARG A 2 -2.07 -0.65 -20.49
C ARG A 2 -2.29 -2.08 -20.03
N LYS A 3 -2.27 -3.04 -20.96
CA LYS A 3 -2.47 -4.46 -20.65
C LYS A 3 -1.39 -4.95 -19.68
N GLY A 4 -1.81 -5.60 -18.60
CA GLY A 4 -0.94 -6.17 -17.58
C GLY A 4 -0.44 -5.19 -16.51
N SER A 5 -0.91 -3.94 -16.51
CA SER A 5 -0.55 -2.97 -15.46
C SER A 5 -1.40 -3.16 -14.21
N THR A 6 -0.74 -3.23 -13.05
CA THR A 6 -1.39 -3.39 -11.74
C THR A 6 -1.05 -2.22 -10.83
N GLU A 7 -2.02 -1.79 -10.03
CA GLU A 7 -1.76 -0.93 -8.88
C GLU A 7 -2.09 -1.70 -7.60
N LEU A 8 -1.06 -1.94 -6.79
CA LEU A 8 -1.13 -2.66 -5.54
C LEU A 8 -1.18 -1.67 -4.37
N VAL A 9 -2.21 -1.76 -3.56
CA VAL A 9 -2.50 -0.80 -2.50
C VAL A 9 -2.53 -1.53 -1.17
N PHE A 10 -1.54 -1.25 -0.32
CA PHE A 10 -1.48 -1.75 1.05
C PHE A 10 -2.08 -0.72 2.00
N ILE A 11 -2.95 -1.17 2.89
CA ILE A 11 -3.51 -0.39 4.00
C ILE A 11 -3.17 -1.14 5.28
N LEU A 12 -2.06 -0.78 5.90
CA LEU A 12 -1.51 -1.50 7.05
C LEU A 12 -1.94 -0.83 8.35
N ASP A 13 -2.56 -1.61 9.21
CA ASP A 13 -2.88 -1.21 10.58
C ASP A 13 -1.59 -1.09 11.37
N ARG A 14 -1.36 0.05 12.02
CA ARG A 14 -0.32 0.29 13.01
C ARG A 14 -0.90 0.80 14.33
N SER A 15 -2.17 0.52 14.59
CA SER A 15 -2.83 0.88 15.84
C SER A 15 -2.22 0.14 17.03
N GLY A 16 -2.47 0.61 18.25
CA GLY A 16 -1.93 -0.01 19.46
C GLY A 16 -2.30 -1.50 19.63
N SER A 17 -3.39 -1.98 19.01
CA SER A 17 -3.76 -3.41 19.04
C SER A 17 -2.79 -4.31 18.27
N MET A 18 -1.95 -3.74 17.41
CA MET A 18 -0.92 -4.46 16.67
C MET A 18 0.37 -4.67 17.49
N GLY A 19 0.38 -4.28 18.77
CA GLY A 19 1.53 -4.45 19.66
C GLY A 19 2.01 -5.90 19.74
N GLY A 20 3.31 -6.10 19.52
CA GLY A 20 3.93 -7.43 19.46
C GLY A 20 3.85 -8.12 18.10
N LEU A 21 3.14 -7.54 17.11
CA LEU A 21 3.01 -8.05 15.73
C LEU A 21 3.85 -7.25 14.73
N GLU A 22 4.75 -6.38 15.18
CA GLU A 22 5.52 -5.47 14.31
C GLU A 22 6.40 -6.25 13.34
N LYS A 23 7.13 -7.23 13.86
CA LYS A 23 8.03 -8.07 13.05
C LYS A 23 7.26 -8.92 12.03
N ASP A 24 6.10 -9.44 12.42
CA ASP A 24 5.26 -10.25 11.55
C ASP A 24 4.63 -9.39 10.44
N THR A 25 4.20 -8.18 10.77
CA THR A 25 3.61 -7.23 9.81
C THR A 25 4.66 -6.77 8.79
N ILE A 26 5.84 -6.34 9.27
CA ILE A 26 6.98 -5.96 8.42
C ILE A 26 7.43 -7.14 7.55
N GLY A 27 7.58 -8.33 8.14
CA GLY A 27 7.99 -9.54 7.44
C GLY A 27 6.97 -9.97 6.37
N GLY A 28 5.68 -9.91 6.68
CA GLY A 28 4.59 -10.19 5.76
C GLY A 28 4.58 -9.22 4.58
N PHE A 29 4.66 -7.92 4.85
CA PHE A 29 4.78 -6.89 3.80
C PHE A 29 5.99 -7.13 2.91
N ASN A 30 7.18 -7.32 3.49
CA ASN A 30 8.42 -7.52 2.74
C ASN A 30 8.40 -8.81 1.90
N SER A 31 7.84 -9.90 2.44
CA SER A 31 7.69 -11.15 1.69
C SER A 31 6.75 -10.97 0.49
N MET A 32 5.64 -10.26 0.68
CA MET A 32 4.71 -9.98 -0.42
C MET A 32 5.34 -9.04 -1.45
N LEU A 33 6.05 -8.00 -1.01
CA LEU A 33 6.77 -7.07 -1.88
C LEU A 33 7.74 -7.83 -2.81
N GLU A 34 8.58 -8.70 -2.26
CA GLU A 34 9.54 -9.46 -3.07
C GLU A 34 8.85 -10.44 -4.03
N LYS A 35 7.77 -11.10 -3.60
CA LYS A 35 6.97 -11.95 -4.50
C LYS A 35 6.38 -11.16 -5.66
N GLN A 36 5.86 -9.96 -5.39
CA GLN A 36 5.24 -9.10 -6.41
C GLN A 36 6.27 -8.46 -7.35
N LYS A 37 7.49 -8.16 -6.87
CA LYS A 37 8.60 -7.71 -7.73
C LYS A 37 9.03 -8.77 -8.75
N ALA A 38 8.87 -10.05 -8.41
CA ALA A 38 9.20 -11.17 -9.29
C ALA A 38 8.11 -11.48 -10.33
N VAL A 39 6.92 -10.87 -10.23
CA VAL A 39 5.85 -11.03 -11.22
C VAL A 39 6.13 -10.14 -12.42
N ASP A 40 6.03 -10.72 -13.63
CA ASP A 40 6.15 -9.96 -14.87
C ASP A 40 5.00 -8.95 -15.01
N GLY A 41 5.36 -7.73 -15.39
CA GLY A 41 4.41 -6.64 -15.59
C GLY A 41 4.87 -5.33 -14.95
N GLU A 42 4.03 -4.31 -15.11
CA GLU A 42 4.20 -3.04 -14.42
C GLU A 42 3.32 -3.02 -13.19
N CYS A 43 3.92 -2.68 -12.06
CA CYS A 43 3.22 -2.62 -10.78
C CYS A 43 3.57 -1.32 -10.07
N LEU A 44 2.57 -0.47 -9.88
CA LEU A 44 2.67 0.66 -8.97
C LEU A 44 2.22 0.22 -7.59
N ILE A 45 2.95 0.61 -6.56
CA ILE A 45 2.60 0.33 -5.17
C ILE A 45 2.25 1.62 -4.44
N THR A 46 1.18 1.55 -3.67
CA THR A 46 0.80 2.55 -2.67
C THR A 46 0.78 1.84 -1.32
N THR A 47 1.36 2.45 -0.30
CA THR A 47 1.36 1.90 1.07
C THR A 47 0.89 2.98 2.01
N VAL A 48 -0.21 2.69 2.69
CA VAL A 48 -0.81 3.52 3.73
C VAL A 48 -0.57 2.84 5.07
N LEU A 49 -0.08 3.60 6.04
CA LEU A 49 -0.03 3.19 7.44
C LEU A 49 -1.12 3.95 8.18
N PHE A 50 -1.93 3.25 8.97
CA PHE A 50 -3.01 3.91 9.71
C PHE A 50 -3.06 3.50 11.18
N ASP A 51 -3.35 4.47 12.02
CA ASP A 51 -3.83 4.34 13.38
C ASP A 51 -5.07 5.23 13.50
N ASN A 52 -5.10 6.21 14.40
CA ASN A 52 -6.05 7.32 14.35
C ASN A 52 -5.62 8.42 13.38
N ASN A 53 -4.44 8.29 12.79
CA ASN A 53 -3.90 9.10 11.71
C ASN A 53 -3.82 8.27 10.43
N TYR A 54 -3.63 8.98 9.33
CA TYR A 54 -3.44 8.41 8.00
C TYR A 54 -2.09 8.89 7.49
N GLU A 55 -1.18 7.95 7.23
CA GLU A 55 0.14 8.23 6.69
C GLU A 55 0.35 7.50 5.38
N LEU A 56 0.89 8.22 4.40
CA LEU A 56 1.19 7.68 3.09
C LEU A 56 2.71 7.43 3.00
N LEU A 57 3.10 6.18 3.17
CA LEU A 57 4.51 5.78 3.12
C LEU A 57 5.02 5.72 1.67
N HIS A 58 4.21 5.16 0.78
CA HIS A 58 4.50 5.05 -0.64
C HIS A 58 3.32 5.56 -1.45
N ASP A 59 3.55 6.41 -2.45
CA ASP A 59 2.51 6.99 -3.30
C ASP A 59 2.76 6.66 -4.77
N ARG A 60 2.08 5.61 -5.27
CA ARG A 60 2.11 5.20 -6.69
C ARG A 60 3.52 5.11 -7.28
N ILE A 61 4.44 4.52 -6.53
CA ILE A 61 5.84 4.33 -6.96
C ILE A 61 6.00 2.97 -7.63
N ASP A 62 6.94 2.84 -8.56
CA ASP A 62 7.26 1.54 -9.15
C ASP A 62 7.72 0.59 -8.04
N ILE A 63 7.11 -0.60 -7.98
CA ILE A 63 7.40 -1.61 -6.97
C ILE A 63 8.90 -1.96 -6.90
N ARG A 64 9.63 -1.86 -8.03
CA ARG A 64 11.07 -2.15 -8.13
C ARG A 64 11.93 -1.10 -7.42
N ALA A 65 11.44 0.12 -7.29
CA ALA A 65 12.12 1.19 -6.56
C ALA A 65 11.87 1.12 -5.04
N VAL A 66 10.91 0.30 -4.60
CA VAL A 66 10.52 0.21 -3.19
C VAL A 66 11.49 -0.66 -2.41
N ARG A 67 12.02 -0.09 -1.33
CA ARG A 67 12.87 -0.80 -0.38
C ARG A 67 12.02 -1.58 0.61
N PRO A 68 12.56 -2.66 1.19
CA PRO A 68 11.89 -3.34 2.30
C PRO A 68 11.57 -2.35 3.43
N MET A 69 10.38 -2.49 4.00
CA MET A 69 9.93 -1.73 5.17
C MET A 69 10.80 -2.07 6.37
N THR A 70 11.07 -1.04 7.17
CA THR A 70 11.92 -1.11 8.37
C THR A 70 11.14 -0.76 9.64
N GLU A 71 11.69 -1.11 10.80
CA GLU A 71 11.13 -0.75 12.13
C GLU A 71 11.12 0.78 12.40
N ASN A 72 11.80 1.57 11.57
CA ASN A 72 11.71 3.03 11.63
C ASN A 72 10.47 3.58 10.93
N GLU A 73 9.95 2.87 9.93
CA GLU A 73 8.78 3.28 9.16
C GLU A 73 7.50 2.72 9.79
N TYR A 74 7.54 1.47 10.29
CA TYR A 74 6.39 0.85 10.93
C TYR A 74 6.58 0.79 12.45
N ARG A 75 5.76 1.58 13.16
CA ARG A 75 5.70 1.62 14.62
C ARG A 75 4.24 1.68 15.05
N VAL A 76 3.89 0.91 16.08
CA VAL A 76 2.52 0.82 16.56
C VAL A 76 2.19 1.95 17.55
N GLY A 77 0.94 2.41 17.55
CA GLY A 77 0.46 3.44 18.46
C GLY A 77 -0.97 3.87 18.15
N GLY A 78 -1.56 4.74 18.99
CA GLY A 78 -2.88 5.30 18.69
C GLY A 78 -4.05 4.31 18.72
N SER A 79 -5.20 4.73 18.19
CA SER A 79 -6.42 3.91 18.05
C SER A 79 -6.66 3.44 16.61
N THR A 80 -7.70 2.67 16.35
CA THR A 80 -7.93 2.05 15.02
C THR A 80 -8.99 2.82 14.21
N ALA A 81 -8.59 3.55 13.16
CA ALA A 81 -9.50 4.23 12.23
C ALA A 81 -9.58 3.53 10.86
N LEU A 82 -9.86 2.21 10.87
CA LEU A 82 -9.81 1.35 9.68
C LEU A 82 -10.75 1.81 8.55
N LEU A 83 -12.01 2.11 8.87
CA LEU A 83 -12.99 2.51 7.85
C LEU A 83 -12.61 3.83 7.17
N ASP A 84 -12.06 4.77 7.95
CA ASP A 84 -11.55 6.04 7.42
C ASP A 84 -10.33 5.80 6.51
N ALA A 85 -9.40 4.93 6.93
CA ALA A 85 -8.24 4.56 6.14
C ALA A 85 -8.64 3.94 4.79
N ILE A 86 -9.58 2.99 4.80
CA ILE A 86 -10.11 2.36 3.58
C ILE A 86 -10.78 3.41 2.68
N GLY A 87 -11.74 4.18 3.21
CA GLY A 87 -12.50 5.15 2.42
C GLY A 87 -11.60 6.22 1.79
N ARG A 88 -10.65 6.77 2.57
CA ARG A 88 -9.67 7.75 2.08
C ARG A 88 -8.79 7.17 0.98
N THR A 89 -8.32 5.94 1.15
CA THR A 89 -7.44 5.30 0.16
C THR A 89 -8.19 5.00 -1.14
N ILE A 90 -9.42 4.49 -1.07
CA ILE A 90 -10.27 4.26 -2.26
C ILE A 90 -10.49 5.57 -3.01
N HIS A 91 -10.82 6.66 -2.32
CA HIS A 91 -11.00 7.97 -2.95
C HIS A 91 -9.71 8.49 -3.58
N LYS A 92 -8.56 8.35 -2.90
CA LYS A 92 -7.26 8.76 -3.43
C LYS A 92 -6.93 8.00 -4.71
N ILE A 93 -7.02 6.67 -4.70
CA ILE A 93 -6.69 5.83 -5.86
C ILE A 93 -7.68 6.04 -7.00
N GLY A 94 -8.99 6.14 -6.70
CA GLY A 94 -10.00 6.47 -7.69
C GLY A 94 -9.74 7.80 -8.39
N ASN A 95 -9.38 8.84 -7.64
CA ASN A 95 -9.00 10.14 -8.20
C ASN A 95 -7.72 10.04 -9.04
N ALA A 96 -6.71 9.30 -8.57
CA ALA A 96 -5.46 9.13 -9.29
C ALA A 96 -5.69 8.42 -10.64
N GLN A 97 -6.45 7.33 -10.65
CA GLN A 97 -6.79 6.58 -11.85
C GLN A 97 -7.64 7.40 -12.83
N LYS A 98 -8.59 8.19 -12.34
CA LYS A 98 -9.43 9.07 -13.18
C LYS A 98 -8.62 10.16 -13.91
N ASN A 99 -7.58 10.69 -13.25
CA ASN A 99 -6.74 11.75 -13.80
C ASN A 99 -5.48 11.23 -14.50
N THR A 100 -5.25 9.91 -14.49
CA THR A 100 -4.16 9.29 -15.26
C THR A 100 -4.62 9.07 -16.69
N ALA A 101 -3.78 9.43 -17.67
CA ALA A 101 -4.07 9.18 -19.09
C ALA A 101 -4.36 7.69 -19.33
N ASP A 102 -5.24 7.40 -20.29
CA ASP A 102 -5.74 6.05 -20.54
C ASP A 102 -4.63 5.02 -20.74
N GLU A 103 -3.54 5.40 -21.39
CA GLU A 103 -2.36 4.55 -21.66
C GLU A 103 -1.51 4.24 -20.42
N TYR A 104 -1.65 4.99 -19.33
CA TYR A 104 -0.96 4.76 -18.05
C TYR A 104 -1.91 4.34 -16.92
N ARG A 105 -3.22 4.28 -17.19
CA ARG A 105 -4.22 3.81 -16.23
C ARG A 105 -4.01 2.32 -15.96
N ALA A 106 -4.01 1.96 -14.68
CA ALA A 106 -3.84 0.57 -14.26
C ALA A 106 -5.02 -0.26 -14.75
N GLU A 107 -4.75 -1.48 -15.23
CA GLU A 107 -5.79 -2.42 -15.61
C GLU A 107 -6.50 -3.00 -14.40
N LYS A 108 -5.72 -3.30 -13.35
CA LYS A 108 -6.20 -3.88 -12.10
C LYS A 108 -5.72 -3.06 -10.93
N VAL A 109 -6.61 -2.81 -9.98
CA VAL A 109 -6.27 -2.22 -8.69
C VAL A 109 -6.57 -3.26 -7.61
N MET A 110 -5.58 -3.60 -6.81
CA MET A 110 -5.68 -4.62 -5.76
C MET A 110 -5.44 -3.98 -4.41
N PHE A 111 -6.38 -4.16 -3.49
CA PHE A 111 -6.26 -3.70 -2.11
C PHE A 111 -5.89 -4.86 -1.20
N VAL A 112 -4.92 -4.64 -0.33
CA VAL A 112 -4.48 -5.53 0.74
C VAL A 112 -4.67 -4.79 2.06
N ILE A 113 -5.47 -5.37 2.95
CA ILE A 113 -5.87 -4.82 4.25
C ILE A 113 -5.51 -5.86 5.31
#